data_AF-A0AAN8BBU1-F1
#
_entry.id   AF-A0AAN8BBU1-F1
#
_cell.length_a   1.000
_cell.length_b   1.000
_cell.length_c   1.000
_cell.angle_alpha   90.00
_cell.angle_beta   90.00
_cell.angle_gamma   90.00
#
_symmetry.space_group_name_H-M   'P 1'
#
loop_
_entity.id
_entity.type
_entity.pdbx_description
1 polymer ?
#
loop_
_entity_poly.entity_id
_entity_poly.type
_entity_poly.pdbx_seq_one_letter_code
_entity_poly.pdbx_strand_id
1 'polypeptide(L)'
;MEQKLPSVMEVLEDSVSAWSCKQVAQWLQERGFGEYVELLCGQHRLDGPSLLALTEADLRGPPLGLTVLGDIKRLTIALRRLQRRNQAQMEELGLRPADSSPAEQLLGTAGKEWSCDGADRRCNGGDRFYNGTELRLRNGRTPPLPDIFLDSVPRIPWAFAMAEACGVILCYMFILILLLHRHRSILFRRLCSLMGTVFLLRCCTMFVTSLSVPGQHLKCASKTYGDIWGKMQRALLIWSGFGMTLTGVQTCGDYMFSGHTVVITLLNFFVTEYTPRSWNLIHTISWVLNLFGIFFILAAHEHYSIDVFIAFYITTRLFLYYHTLANTRAFQHSRRARIWFPMFSFFECNVNGPVPNQYHWPFSKPAFMKSMIG
;
A
#
# COMPACT_ATOMS: atom_id res chain seq x y z
N MET A 1 -10.85 -13.62 -63.07
CA MET A 1 -11.57 -13.85 -61.80
C MET A 1 -11.06 -15.17 -61.25
N GLU A 2 -9.84 -15.18 -60.68
CA GLU A 2 -9.32 -16.36 -59.99
C GLU A 2 -9.94 -16.40 -58.60
N GLN A 3 -10.87 -17.34 -58.39
CA GLN A 3 -11.26 -17.73 -57.05
C GLN A 3 -10.04 -18.36 -56.37
N LYS A 4 -9.43 -17.62 -55.45
CA LYS A 4 -8.39 -18.14 -54.58
C LYS A 4 -9.04 -19.17 -53.67
N LEU A 5 -8.86 -20.45 -54.01
CA LEU A 5 -9.33 -21.58 -53.22
C LEU A 5 -8.75 -21.45 -51.80
N PRO A 6 -9.57 -21.53 -50.73
CA PRO A 6 -9.06 -21.44 -49.36
C PRO A 6 -8.02 -22.53 -49.13
N SER A 7 -6.91 -22.18 -48.48
CA SER A 7 -5.86 -23.14 -48.13
C SER A 7 -6.44 -24.26 -47.27
N VAL A 8 -5.97 -25.51 -47.44
CA VAL A 8 -6.45 -26.70 -46.71
C VAL A 8 -6.51 -26.48 -45.19
N MET A 9 -5.64 -25.62 -44.65
CA MET A 9 -5.60 -25.28 -43.23
C MET A 9 -6.68 -24.30 -42.77
N GLU A 10 -7.24 -23.45 -43.64
CA GLU A 10 -8.38 -22.58 -43.29
C GLU A 10 -9.65 -23.38 -42.98
N VAL A 11 -9.77 -24.60 -43.53
CA VAL A 11 -10.88 -25.54 -43.26
C VAL A 11 -10.65 -26.34 -41.96
N LEU A 12 -9.41 -26.45 -41.50
CA LEU A 12 -9.04 -27.17 -40.27
C LEU A 12 -9.12 -26.32 -38.99
N GLU A 13 -9.28 -24.99 -39.13
CA GLU A 13 -9.37 -24.02 -38.03
C GLU A 13 -10.70 -24.07 -37.24
N ASP A 14 -11.66 -24.92 -37.63
CA ASP A 14 -12.98 -25.06 -36.98
C ASP A 14 -13.00 -26.07 -35.81
N SER A 15 -11.95 -26.89 -35.65
CA SER A 15 -11.87 -27.91 -34.58
C SER A 15 -10.50 -27.95 -33.89
N VAL A 16 -10.05 -26.78 -33.43
CA VAL A 16 -8.73 -26.61 -32.82
C VAL A 16 -8.56 -27.43 -31.53
N SER A 17 -9.63 -27.69 -30.78
CA SER A 17 -9.56 -28.53 -29.57
C SER A 17 -9.07 -29.96 -29.83
N ALA A 18 -9.18 -30.47 -31.06
CA ALA A 18 -8.73 -31.82 -31.44
C ALA A 18 -7.31 -31.83 -32.05
N TRP A 19 -6.63 -30.69 -32.14
CA TRP A 19 -5.34 -30.61 -32.80
C TRP A 19 -4.22 -31.27 -31.98
N SER A 20 -3.46 -32.12 -32.65
CA SER A 20 -2.20 -32.68 -32.17
C SER A 20 -1.04 -31.67 -32.32
N CYS A 21 0.09 -31.92 -31.64
CA CYS A 21 1.30 -31.10 -31.75
C CYS A 21 1.81 -30.97 -33.20
N LYS A 22 1.55 -31.97 -34.06
CA LYS A 22 1.89 -31.93 -35.48
C LYS A 22 1.04 -30.91 -36.26
N GLN A 23 -0.25 -30.81 -35.94
CA GLN A 23 -1.15 -29.83 -36.55
C GLN A 23 -0.84 -28.42 -36.05
N VAL A 24 -0.49 -28.26 -34.77
CA VAL A 24 0.00 -26.98 -34.23
C VAL A 24 1.31 -26.55 -34.90
N ALA A 25 2.25 -27.49 -35.12
CA ALA A 25 3.50 -27.22 -35.83
C ALA A 25 3.27 -26.74 -37.26
N GLN A 26 2.37 -27.39 -38.00
CA GLN A 26 1.99 -26.97 -39.34
C GLN A 26 1.35 -25.58 -39.34
N TRP A 27 0.47 -25.30 -38.37
CA TRP A 27 -0.15 -23.99 -38.23
C TRP A 27 0.85 -22.87 -37.94
N LEU A 28 1.82 -23.12 -37.07
CA LEU A 28 2.91 -22.17 -36.80
C LEU A 28 3.74 -21.91 -38.06
N GLN A 29 4.05 -22.94 -38.84
CA GLN A 29 4.84 -22.82 -40.06
C GLN A 29 4.13 -21.99 -41.13
N GLU A 30 2.84 -22.23 -41.37
CA GLU A 30 2.03 -21.47 -42.33
C GLU A 30 1.80 -20.01 -41.91
N ARG A 31 1.80 -19.72 -40.60
CA ARG A 31 1.70 -18.35 -40.05
C ARG A 31 3.05 -17.61 -39.98
N GLY A 32 4.14 -18.24 -40.42
CA GLY A 32 5.47 -17.64 -40.46
C GLY A 32 6.26 -17.73 -39.15
N PHE A 33 5.90 -18.66 -38.25
CA PHE A 33 6.56 -18.91 -36.97
C PHE A 33 7.33 -20.25 -36.97
N GLY A 34 7.88 -20.65 -38.12
CA GLY A 34 8.56 -21.94 -38.30
C GLY A 34 9.76 -22.16 -37.36
N GLU A 35 10.50 -21.10 -37.03
CA GLU A 35 11.65 -21.14 -36.11
C GLU A 35 11.26 -21.55 -34.68
N TYR A 36 10.00 -21.33 -34.30
CA TYR A 36 9.49 -21.63 -32.96
C TYR A 36 8.86 -23.02 -32.86
N VAL A 37 8.80 -23.79 -33.96
CA VAL A 37 8.16 -25.13 -33.98
C VAL A 37 8.89 -26.13 -33.08
N GLU A 38 10.22 -26.16 -33.13
CA GLU A 38 11.01 -27.08 -32.30
C GLU A 38 10.85 -26.76 -30.80
N LEU A 39 10.82 -25.47 -30.45
CA LEU A 39 10.61 -25.01 -29.09
C LEU A 39 9.17 -25.32 -28.61
N LEU A 40 8.16 -24.83 -29.33
CA LEU A 40 6.75 -24.90 -28.93
C LEU A 40 6.17 -26.32 -29.01
N CYS A 41 6.44 -27.05 -30.10
CA CYS A 41 5.88 -28.37 -30.34
C CYS A 41 6.84 -29.51 -29.99
N GLY A 42 8.15 -29.32 -30.20
CA GLY A 42 9.17 -30.34 -29.91
C GLY A 42 9.51 -30.45 -28.43
N GLN A 43 9.86 -29.33 -27.78
CA GLN A 43 10.25 -29.30 -26.38
C GLN A 43 9.04 -29.19 -25.45
N HIS A 44 8.12 -28.26 -25.74
CA HIS A 44 6.98 -27.97 -24.86
C HIS A 44 5.68 -28.69 -25.22
N ARG A 45 5.67 -29.48 -26.32
CA ARG A 45 4.56 -30.35 -26.72
C ARG A 45 3.20 -29.64 -26.74
N LEU A 46 3.14 -28.40 -27.24
CA LEU A 46 1.88 -27.67 -27.34
C LEU A 46 0.91 -28.37 -28.31
N ASP A 47 -0.26 -28.72 -27.79
CA ASP A 47 -1.41 -29.25 -28.53
C ASP A 47 -2.48 -28.16 -28.72
N GLY A 48 -3.56 -28.48 -29.43
CA GLY A 48 -4.64 -27.54 -29.75
C GLY A 48 -5.26 -26.83 -28.55
N PRO A 49 -5.68 -27.56 -27.51
CA PRO A 49 -6.17 -26.97 -26.26
C PRO A 49 -5.14 -26.07 -25.58
N SER A 50 -3.87 -26.47 -25.52
CA SER A 50 -2.80 -25.65 -24.94
C SER A 50 -2.53 -24.38 -25.75
N LEU A 51 -2.61 -24.47 -27.08
CA LEU A 51 -2.48 -23.32 -27.99
C LEU A 51 -3.62 -22.31 -27.77
N LEU A 52 -4.83 -22.82 -27.57
CA LEU A 52 -6.03 -22.04 -27.25
C LEU A 52 -5.95 -21.38 -25.87
N ALA A 53 -5.30 -22.00 -24.89
CA ALA A 53 -5.08 -21.45 -23.57
C ALA A 53 -3.90 -20.45 -23.49
N LEU A 54 -3.03 -20.41 -24.51
CA LEU A 54 -1.77 -19.69 -24.46
C LEU A 54 -1.96 -18.17 -24.40
N THR A 55 -1.27 -17.51 -23.47
CA THR A 55 -1.31 -16.06 -23.29
C THR A 55 -0.02 -15.37 -23.69
N GLU A 56 -0.08 -14.04 -23.86
CA GLU A 56 1.11 -13.22 -24.13
C GLU A 56 2.15 -13.29 -22.99
N ALA A 57 1.71 -13.58 -21.76
CA ALA A 57 2.61 -13.75 -20.62
C ALA A 57 3.42 -15.05 -20.71
N ASP A 58 2.78 -16.14 -21.14
CA ASP A 58 3.42 -17.45 -21.28
C ASP A 58 4.49 -17.44 -22.38
N LEU A 59 4.25 -16.68 -23.45
CA LEU A 59 5.21 -16.47 -24.53
C LEU A 59 6.47 -15.72 -24.09
N ARG A 60 6.36 -14.79 -23.13
CA ARG A 60 7.47 -13.97 -22.61
C ARG A 60 8.22 -14.61 -21.46
N GLY A 61 7.49 -15.31 -20.59
CA GLY A 61 8.04 -15.90 -19.39
C GLY A 61 8.75 -17.24 -19.67
N PRO A 62 9.64 -17.69 -18.76
CA PRO A 62 10.06 -19.08 -18.75
C PRO A 62 8.82 -19.98 -18.56
N PRO A 63 8.71 -21.12 -19.25
CA PRO A 63 9.80 -21.81 -19.93
C PRO A 63 10.01 -21.48 -21.42
N LEU A 64 9.13 -20.70 -22.07
CA LEU A 64 9.23 -20.38 -23.51
C LEU A 64 10.24 -19.27 -23.81
N GLY A 65 10.22 -18.19 -23.04
CA GLY A 65 11.26 -17.15 -23.05
C GLY A 65 11.55 -16.53 -24.43
N LEU A 66 10.52 -16.24 -25.24
CA LEU A 66 10.74 -15.61 -26.56
C LEU A 66 11.37 -14.23 -26.40
N THR A 67 12.47 -13.98 -27.11
CA THR A 67 13.27 -12.75 -26.98
C THR A 67 12.88 -11.67 -27.99
N VAL A 68 12.29 -12.05 -29.13
CA VAL A 68 11.93 -11.13 -30.21
C VAL A 68 10.52 -10.58 -30.00
N LEU A 69 10.44 -9.31 -29.55
CA LEU A 69 9.16 -8.66 -29.24
C LEU A 69 8.18 -8.62 -30.44
N GLY A 70 8.70 -8.45 -31.66
CA GLY A 70 7.90 -8.41 -32.88
C GLY A 70 7.15 -9.72 -33.12
N ASP A 71 7.80 -10.86 -32.89
CA ASP A 71 7.22 -12.18 -33.10
C ASP A 71 6.23 -12.53 -32.01
N ILE A 72 6.54 -12.15 -30.76
CA ILE A 72 5.60 -12.27 -29.63
C ILE A 72 4.29 -11.55 -29.94
N LYS A 73 4.36 -10.30 -30.44
CA LYS A 73 3.16 -9.53 -30.78
C LYS A 73 2.41 -10.11 -31.97
N ARG A 74 3.11 -10.53 -33.04
CA ARG A 74 2.48 -11.15 -34.20
C ARG A 74 1.79 -12.48 -33.84
N LEU A 75 2.45 -13.33 -33.05
CA LEU A 75 1.91 -14.60 -32.58
C LEU A 75 0.71 -14.39 -31.65
N THR A 76 0.78 -13.43 -30.73
CA THR A 76 -0.36 -13.05 -29.87
C THR A 76 -1.57 -12.61 -30.69
N ILE A 77 -1.37 -11.85 -31.77
CA ILE A 77 -2.47 -11.44 -32.66
C ILE A 77 -3.07 -12.65 -33.38
N ALA A 78 -2.23 -13.59 -33.84
CA ALA A 78 -2.67 -14.82 -34.49
C ALA A 78 -3.47 -15.71 -33.53
N LEU A 79 -2.97 -15.90 -32.30
CA LEU A 79 -3.66 -16.65 -31.24
C LEU A 79 -5.02 -16.04 -30.89
N ARG A 80 -5.10 -14.70 -30.72
CA ARG A 80 -6.37 -14.02 -30.46
C ARG A 80 -7.37 -14.12 -31.60
N ARG A 81 -6.91 -14.30 -32.85
CA ARG A 81 -7.80 -14.57 -33.99
C ARG A 81 -8.30 -16.01 -33.95
N LEU A 82 -7.43 -16.96 -33.63
CA LEU A 82 -7.76 -18.38 -33.49
C LEU A 82 -8.76 -18.64 -32.34
N GLN A 83 -8.52 -18.04 -31.18
CA GLN A 83 -9.40 -18.09 -30.00
C GLN A 83 -10.78 -17.50 -30.28
N ARG A 84 -10.85 -16.38 -31.02
CA ARG A 84 -12.14 -15.75 -31.41
C ARG A 84 -12.95 -16.63 -32.37
N ARG A 85 -12.28 -17.35 -33.27
CA ARG A 85 -12.95 -18.31 -34.17
C ARG A 85 -13.47 -19.54 -33.41
N ASN A 86 -12.74 -19.97 -32.37
CA ASN A 86 -13.02 -21.19 -31.61
C ASN A 86 -13.61 -20.91 -30.22
N GLN A 87 -14.42 -19.86 -30.08
CA GLN A 87 -14.95 -19.42 -28.78
C GLN A 87 -15.82 -20.51 -28.11
N ALA A 88 -16.62 -21.26 -28.87
CA ALA A 88 -17.44 -22.35 -28.33
C ALA A 88 -16.57 -23.48 -27.72
N GLN A 89 -15.43 -23.79 -28.35
CA GLN A 89 -14.51 -24.82 -27.86
C GLN A 89 -13.74 -24.34 -26.62
N MET A 90 -13.44 -23.04 -26.54
CA MET A 90 -12.84 -22.43 -25.34
C MET A 90 -13.78 -22.53 -24.14
N GLU A 91 -15.08 -22.33 -24.35
CA GLU A 91 -16.10 -22.44 -23.30
C GLU A 91 -16.26 -23.90 -22.81
N GLU A 92 -16.22 -24.88 -23.72
CA GLU A 92 -16.23 -26.31 -23.38
C GLU A 92 -14.99 -26.73 -22.56
N LEU A 93 -13.84 -26.14 -22.84
CA LEU A 93 -12.59 -26.35 -22.09
C LEU A 93 -12.51 -25.55 -20.78
N GLY A 94 -13.54 -24.77 -20.43
CA GLY A 94 -13.56 -23.92 -19.23
C GLY A 94 -12.63 -22.70 -19.27
N LEU A 95 -12.09 -22.37 -20.46
CA LEU A 95 -11.19 -21.25 -20.69
C LEU A 95 -12.02 -19.99 -21.01
N ARG A 96 -12.53 -19.30 -19.99
CA ARG A 96 -13.24 -18.03 -20.18
C ARG A 96 -12.29 -16.93 -20.69
N PRO A 97 -12.63 -16.20 -21.77
CA PRO A 97 -11.98 -14.93 -22.06
C PRO A 97 -12.22 -13.98 -20.88
N ALA A 98 -11.18 -13.29 -20.44
CA ALA A 98 -11.26 -12.34 -19.32
C ALA A 98 -12.19 -11.11 -19.56
N ASP A 99 -12.90 -11.08 -20.70
CA ASP A 99 -13.75 -9.97 -21.11
C ASP A 99 -15.27 -10.26 -21.04
N SER A 100 -15.73 -11.46 -20.65
CA SER A 100 -17.16 -11.75 -20.55
C SER A 100 -17.65 -11.77 -19.08
N SER A 101 -18.06 -10.61 -18.57
CA SER A 101 -19.00 -10.52 -17.43
C SER A 101 -20.46 -10.53 -17.96
N PRO A 102 -21.44 -11.03 -17.19
CA PRO A 102 -22.81 -11.28 -17.66
C PRO A 102 -23.68 -10.00 -17.71
N ALA A 103 -23.28 -9.02 -18.51
CA ALA A 103 -24.03 -7.75 -18.65
C ALA A 103 -24.32 -7.34 -20.11
N GLU A 104 -24.03 -8.20 -21.10
CA GLU A 104 -24.17 -7.89 -22.54
C GLU A 104 -25.22 -8.75 -23.26
N GLN A 105 -26.25 -9.22 -22.56
CA GLN A 105 -27.32 -10.04 -23.16
C GLN A 105 -28.62 -9.28 -23.43
N LEU A 106 -28.56 -7.94 -23.48
CA LEU A 106 -29.66 -7.10 -23.93
C LEU A 106 -29.08 -5.94 -24.74
N LEU A 107 -28.79 -6.17 -26.02
CA LEU A 107 -28.98 -5.24 -27.14
C LEU A 107 -28.22 -5.78 -28.35
N GLY A 108 -28.89 -6.68 -29.06
CA GLY A 108 -28.59 -6.86 -30.47
C GLY A 108 -28.98 -5.61 -31.25
N THR A 109 -28.33 -5.48 -32.40
CA THR A 109 -28.67 -4.66 -33.58
C THR A 109 -28.04 -3.27 -33.71
N ALA A 110 -27.59 -3.06 -34.96
CA ALA A 110 -27.21 -1.81 -35.63
C ALA A 110 -25.81 -1.25 -35.34
N GLY A 111 -24.93 -1.44 -36.32
CA GLY A 111 -23.81 -0.53 -36.53
C GLY A 111 -24.31 0.88 -36.86
N LYS A 112 -23.55 1.90 -36.42
CA LYS A 112 -23.60 3.25 -36.98
C LYS A 112 -22.34 4.03 -36.62
N GLU A 113 -21.49 4.18 -37.64
CA GLU A 113 -20.85 5.41 -38.10
C GLU A 113 -20.89 6.62 -37.16
N TRP A 114 -19.71 7.14 -36.80
CA TRP A 114 -19.55 8.36 -36.01
C TRP A 114 -19.98 9.60 -36.79
N SER A 115 -20.90 10.36 -36.21
CA SER A 115 -21.08 11.79 -36.51
C SER A 115 -21.13 12.56 -35.19
N CYS A 116 -20.37 13.66 -35.11
CA CYS A 116 -20.36 14.57 -33.98
C CYS A 116 -21.06 15.86 -34.39
N ASP A 117 -22.27 16.10 -33.88
CA ASP A 117 -22.87 17.43 -33.87
C ASP A 117 -22.97 17.95 -32.44
N GLY A 118 -22.52 19.20 -32.27
CA GLY A 118 -22.50 19.89 -31.00
C GLY A 118 -23.87 20.44 -30.61
N ALA A 119 -24.32 20.12 -29.41
CA ALA A 119 -25.00 21.04 -28.48
C ALA A 119 -25.35 20.30 -27.17
N ASP A 120 -24.65 20.68 -26.12
CA ASP A 120 -25.05 20.66 -24.70
C ASP A 120 -25.32 19.32 -23.95
N ARG A 121 -24.63 19.21 -22.80
CA ARG A 121 -24.90 18.45 -21.55
C ARG A 121 -24.44 16.98 -21.38
N ARG A 122 -23.33 16.93 -20.63
CA ARG A 122 -23.07 16.07 -19.44
C ARG A 122 -22.79 14.58 -19.72
N CYS A 123 -21.54 14.30 -20.09
CA CYS A 123 -20.95 12.97 -19.97
C CYS A 123 -20.75 12.62 -18.49
N ASN A 124 -21.60 11.75 -17.93
CA ASN A 124 -21.31 11.06 -16.67
C ASN A 124 -20.52 9.78 -16.99
N GLY A 125 -19.22 9.95 -17.26
CA GLY A 125 -18.33 8.88 -17.74
C GLY A 125 -17.05 8.73 -16.92
N GLY A 126 -17.04 9.18 -15.66
CA GLY A 126 -15.84 9.21 -14.82
C GLY A 126 -15.54 7.91 -14.05
N ASP A 127 -16.53 7.08 -13.72
CA ASP A 127 -16.35 6.17 -12.57
C ASP A 127 -15.83 4.76 -12.91
N ARG A 128 -15.72 4.38 -14.19
CA ARG A 128 -15.37 2.99 -14.54
C ARG A 128 -13.89 2.75 -14.84
N PHE A 129 -13.10 3.79 -15.13
CA PHE A 129 -11.67 3.65 -15.46
C PHE A 129 -10.74 3.73 -14.23
N TYR A 130 -11.14 4.48 -13.20
CA TYR A 130 -10.41 4.53 -11.92
C TYR A 130 -10.56 3.23 -11.13
N ASN A 131 -11.78 2.68 -11.05
CA ASN A 131 -12.03 1.44 -10.31
C ASN A 131 -11.21 0.24 -10.86
N GLY A 132 -10.98 0.16 -12.18
CA GLY A 132 -10.23 -0.93 -12.79
C GLY A 132 -8.71 -0.86 -12.61
N THR A 133 -8.14 0.36 -12.55
CA THR A 133 -6.71 0.59 -12.29
C THR A 133 -6.39 0.47 -10.80
N GLU A 134 -7.27 0.97 -9.93
CA GLU A 134 -7.19 0.81 -8.48
C GLU A 134 -7.30 -0.66 -8.06
N LEU A 135 -8.21 -1.44 -8.68
CA LEU A 135 -8.28 -2.89 -8.45
C LEU A 135 -7.04 -3.64 -8.98
N ARG A 136 -6.38 -3.18 -10.04
CA ARG A 136 -5.16 -3.84 -10.56
C ARG A 136 -3.93 -3.58 -9.68
N LEU A 137 -3.76 -2.37 -9.15
CA LEU A 137 -2.74 -2.03 -8.14
C LEU A 137 -2.96 -2.78 -6.82
N ARG A 138 -4.22 -2.97 -6.45
CA ARG A 138 -4.61 -3.59 -5.17
C ARG A 138 -4.63 -5.12 -5.17
N ASN A 139 -4.70 -5.75 -6.35
CA ASN A 139 -4.80 -7.21 -6.50
C ASN A 139 -3.44 -7.87 -6.85
N GLY A 140 -2.31 -7.22 -6.53
CA GLY A 140 -0.98 -7.83 -6.57
C GLY A 140 -0.45 -8.19 -7.96
N ARG A 141 -1.00 -7.60 -9.04
CA ARG A 141 -0.55 -7.88 -10.42
C ARG A 141 0.55 -6.95 -10.92
N THR A 142 0.94 -5.96 -10.13
CA THR A 142 2.10 -5.09 -10.39
C THR A 142 3.23 -5.45 -9.43
N PRO A 143 4.48 -5.60 -9.91
CA PRO A 143 5.62 -5.80 -9.02
C PRO A 143 5.75 -4.63 -8.03
N PRO A 144 6.24 -4.89 -6.80
CA PRO A 144 6.52 -3.82 -5.84
C PRO A 144 7.55 -2.85 -6.44
N LEU A 145 7.54 -1.59 -5.96
CA LEU A 145 8.55 -0.63 -6.38
C LEU A 145 9.94 -1.10 -5.90
N PRO A 146 11.00 -0.88 -6.70
CA PRO A 146 12.35 -1.23 -6.30
C PRO A 146 12.73 -0.46 -5.04
N ASP A 147 13.17 -1.18 -4.02
CA ASP A 147 13.55 -0.60 -2.73
C ASP A 147 14.82 -1.29 -2.24
N ILE A 148 15.91 -0.53 -2.20
CA ILE A 148 17.26 -1.01 -1.88
C ILE A 148 17.28 -1.80 -0.56
N PHE A 149 16.50 -1.38 0.43
CA PHE A 149 16.50 -2.06 1.73
C PHE A 149 15.75 -3.39 1.63
N LEU A 150 14.58 -3.41 0.99
CA LEU A 150 13.78 -4.63 0.84
C LEU A 150 14.45 -5.66 -0.08
N ASP A 151 15.25 -5.21 -1.04
CA ASP A 151 16.00 -6.09 -1.95
C ASP A 151 17.26 -6.68 -1.30
N SER A 152 17.79 -6.05 -0.24
CA SER A 152 19.05 -6.46 0.41
C SER A 152 18.87 -7.23 1.72
N VAL A 153 17.74 -7.07 2.42
CA VAL A 153 17.51 -7.69 3.73
C VAL A 153 16.42 -8.77 3.61
N PRO A 154 16.63 -10.00 4.13
CA PRO A 154 15.57 -10.99 4.16
C PRO A 154 14.49 -10.59 5.16
N ARG A 155 13.22 -10.80 4.77
CA ARG A 155 12.07 -10.51 5.62
C ARG A 155 12.09 -11.32 6.92
N ILE A 156 11.88 -10.64 8.04
CA ILE A 156 11.75 -11.24 9.37
C ILE A 156 10.28 -11.15 9.84
N PRO A 157 9.54 -12.26 9.96
CA PRO A 157 8.10 -12.23 10.21
C PRO A 157 7.71 -11.76 11.62
N TRP A 158 8.59 -11.93 12.61
CA TRP A 158 8.36 -11.47 13.99
C TRP A 158 8.80 -10.02 14.23
N ALA A 159 9.50 -9.40 13.28
CA ALA A 159 10.08 -8.07 13.48
C ALA A 159 8.99 -7.03 13.72
N PHE A 160 7.86 -7.10 13.02
CA PHE A 160 6.77 -6.14 13.20
C PHE A 160 6.21 -6.14 14.63
N ALA A 161 6.01 -7.33 15.22
CA ALA A 161 5.57 -7.46 16.61
C ALA A 161 6.60 -6.87 17.60
N MET A 162 7.91 -6.97 17.30
CA MET A 162 8.95 -6.34 18.12
C MET A 162 8.97 -4.83 17.97
N ALA A 163 8.70 -4.29 16.77
CA ALA A 163 8.53 -2.85 16.60
C ALA A 163 7.37 -2.30 17.44
N GLU A 164 6.23 -3.00 17.45
CA GLU A 164 5.09 -2.66 18.30
C GLU A 164 5.44 -2.74 19.79
N ALA A 165 6.16 -3.78 20.22
CA ALA A 165 6.64 -3.88 21.59
C ALA A 165 7.54 -2.69 21.98
N CYS A 166 8.47 -2.27 21.10
CA CYS A 166 9.28 -1.06 21.33
C CYS A 166 8.40 0.19 21.50
N GLY A 167 7.37 0.35 20.65
CA GLY A 167 6.41 1.45 20.75
C GLY A 167 5.60 1.44 22.05
N VAL A 168 5.14 0.26 22.50
CA VAL A 168 4.42 0.09 23.76
C VAL A 168 5.31 0.43 24.96
N ILE A 169 6.57 0.00 24.95
CA ILE A 169 7.54 0.34 26.01
C ILE A 169 7.75 1.86 26.07
N LEU A 170 7.98 2.52 24.93
CA LEU A 170 8.11 3.98 24.86
C LEU A 170 6.84 4.69 25.35
N CYS A 171 5.66 4.17 24.99
CA CYS A 171 4.37 4.72 25.40
C CYS A 171 4.22 4.62 26.94
N TYR A 172 4.56 3.48 27.53
CA TYR A 172 4.53 3.30 28.97
C TYR A 172 5.50 4.24 29.69
N MET A 173 6.74 4.38 29.20
CA MET A 173 7.71 5.34 29.74
C MET A 173 7.16 6.77 29.70
N PHE A 174 6.57 7.17 28.56
CA PHE A 174 5.98 8.50 28.43
C PHE A 174 4.78 8.70 29.35
N ILE A 175 3.89 7.71 29.49
CA ILE A 175 2.74 7.78 30.42
C ILE A 175 3.23 7.98 31.86
N LEU A 176 4.26 7.25 32.29
CA LEU A 176 4.86 7.44 33.62
C LEU A 176 5.39 8.86 33.80
N ILE A 177 6.14 9.38 32.81
CA ILE A 177 6.62 10.77 32.83
C ILE A 177 5.43 11.74 32.91
N LEU A 178 4.41 11.55 32.08
CA LEU A 178 3.22 12.39 32.05
C LEU A 178 2.50 12.43 33.40
N LEU A 179 2.37 11.30 34.09
CA LEU A 179 1.71 11.20 35.39
C LEU A 179 2.51 11.89 36.51
N LEU A 180 3.84 11.81 36.46
CA LEU A 180 4.74 12.40 37.46
C LEU A 180 5.09 13.87 37.17
N HIS A 181 4.85 14.36 35.96
CA HIS A 181 5.21 15.72 35.57
C HIS A 181 4.24 16.76 36.14
N ARG A 182 4.77 17.87 36.66
CA ARG A 182 3.95 18.95 37.24
C ARG A 182 2.96 19.54 36.27
N HIS A 183 3.40 19.70 35.02
CA HIS A 183 2.65 20.33 33.94
C HIS A 183 1.96 19.30 33.01
N ARG A 184 1.48 18.17 33.55
CA ARG A 184 0.88 17.05 32.78
C ARG A 184 -0.11 17.48 31.69
N SER A 185 -1.00 18.42 31.96
CA SER A 185 -2.00 18.87 30.98
C SER A 185 -1.39 19.62 29.80
N ILE A 186 -0.26 20.31 29.99
CA ILE A 186 0.46 20.99 28.90
C ILE A 186 1.11 19.94 27.99
N LEU A 187 1.82 18.97 28.57
CA LEU A 187 2.47 17.89 27.82
C LEU A 187 1.45 17.07 27.01
N PHE A 188 0.34 16.68 27.64
CA PHE A 188 -0.72 15.92 26.97
C PHE A 188 -1.30 16.68 25.76
N ARG A 189 -1.57 17.98 25.94
CA ARG A 189 -2.11 18.83 24.88
C ARG A 189 -1.14 19.02 23.72
N ARG A 190 0.17 19.18 24.01
CA ARG A 190 1.24 19.20 23.01
C ARG A 190 1.33 17.90 22.24
N LEU A 191 1.23 16.76 22.93
CA LEU A 191 1.20 15.44 22.30
C LEU A 191 0.00 15.30 21.36
N CYS A 192 -1.21 15.62 21.83
CA CYS A 192 -2.42 15.56 21.00
C CYS A 192 -2.33 16.49 19.78
N SER A 193 -1.77 17.69 19.93
CA SER A 193 -1.58 18.62 18.82
C SER A 193 -0.62 18.05 17.77
N LEU A 194 0.55 17.58 18.19
CA LEU A 194 1.57 17.05 17.26
C LEU A 194 1.12 15.75 16.59
N MET A 195 0.59 14.79 17.36
CA MET A 195 0.03 13.56 16.82
C MET A 195 -1.12 13.87 15.85
N GLY A 196 -2.08 14.70 16.26
CA GLY A 196 -3.22 15.06 15.42
C GLY A 196 -2.81 15.67 14.08
N THR A 197 -1.85 16.59 14.07
CA THR A 197 -1.36 17.20 12.82
C THR A 197 -0.69 16.20 11.89
N VAL A 198 0.19 15.33 12.40
CA VAL A 198 0.89 14.33 11.57
C VAL A 198 -0.09 13.27 11.03
N PHE A 199 -1.00 12.78 11.87
CA PHE A 199 -1.98 11.78 11.43
C PHE A 199 -3.03 12.35 10.47
N LEU A 200 -3.42 13.62 10.63
CA LEU A 200 -4.27 14.31 9.67
C LEU A 200 -3.58 14.44 8.31
N LEU A 201 -2.30 14.83 8.29
CA LEU A 201 -1.49 14.85 7.07
C LEU A 201 -1.47 13.46 6.43
N ARG A 202 -1.35 12.39 7.23
CA ARG A 202 -1.37 11.01 6.75
C ARG A 202 -2.69 10.69 6.03
N CYS A 203 -3.83 11.06 6.62
CA CYS A 203 -5.15 10.89 6.00
C CYS A 203 -5.24 11.61 4.66
N CYS A 204 -4.78 12.87 4.58
CA CYS A 204 -4.76 13.63 3.32
C CYS A 204 -3.86 12.95 2.29
N THR A 205 -2.68 12.48 2.67
CA THR A 205 -1.71 11.87 1.74
C THR A 205 -2.20 10.52 1.20
N MET A 206 -2.85 9.71 2.03
CA MET A 206 -3.48 8.46 1.57
C MET A 206 -4.65 8.71 0.61
N PHE A 207 -5.38 9.82 0.80
CA PHE A 207 -6.45 10.21 -0.11
C PHE A 207 -5.91 10.67 -1.46
N VAL A 208 -4.80 11.41 -1.46
CA VAL A 208 -4.21 11.95 -2.69
C VAL A 208 -3.43 10.89 -3.47
N THR A 209 -2.68 10.02 -2.79
CA THR A 209 -1.80 9.03 -3.43
C THR A 209 -1.93 7.67 -2.76
N SER A 210 -2.17 6.63 -3.57
CA SER A 210 -2.08 5.22 -3.17
C SER A 210 -0.99 4.54 -3.99
N LEU A 211 0.08 4.06 -3.35
CA LEU A 211 1.12 3.28 -4.03
C LEU A 211 0.80 1.78 -3.96
N SER A 212 1.64 0.93 -4.54
CA SER A 212 1.45 -0.53 -4.55
C SER A 212 2.02 -1.18 -3.28
N VAL A 213 1.37 -2.23 -2.78
CA VAL A 213 1.78 -2.91 -1.54
C VAL A 213 3.21 -3.50 -1.66
N PRO A 214 4.08 -3.31 -0.65
CA PRO A 214 5.50 -3.69 -0.70
C PRO A 214 5.75 -5.21 -0.70
N GLY A 215 4.78 -6.04 -0.30
CA GLY A 215 5.00 -7.48 -0.20
C GLY A 215 3.75 -8.33 -0.44
N GLN A 216 3.94 -9.45 -1.16
CA GLN A 216 2.89 -10.46 -1.43
C GLN A 216 2.40 -11.19 -0.16
N HIS A 217 3.11 -11.04 0.95
CA HIS A 217 2.77 -11.68 2.22
C HIS A 217 1.58 -11.04 2.94
N LEU A 218 1.21 -9.81 2.57
CA LEU A 218 -0.02 -9.19 3.04
C LEU A 218 -1.19 -9.72 2.21
N LYS A 219 -1.98 -10.63 2.79
CA LYS A 219 -3.24 -11.12 2.17
C LYS A 219 -4.31 -10.04 2.27
N CYS A 220 -4.31 -9.11 1.33
CA CYS A 220 -5.25 -8.01 1.26
C CYS A 220 -6.59 -8.49 0.68
N ALA A 221 -7.58 -8.75 1.55
CA ALA A 221 -8.91 -9.08 1.08
C ALA A 221 -9.57 -7.86 0.39
N SER A 222 -10.18 -8.09 -0.78
CA SER A 222 -11.03 -7.08 -1.44
C SER A 222 -12.21 -6.74 -0.54
N LYS A 223 -12.49 -5.44 -0.37
CA LYS A 223 -13.50 -4.93 0.56
C LYS A 223 -14.91 -5.24 0.03
N THR A 224 -15.61 -6.22 0.60
CA THR A 224 -17.06 -6.38 0.43
C THR A 224 -17.77 -5.71 1.62
N TYR A 225 -18.08 -4.42 1.51
CA TYR A 225 -18.83 -3.70 2.55
C TYR A 225 -20.22 -3.36 2.03
N GLY A 226 -21.23 -4.16 2.44
CA GLY A 226 -22.63 -3.90 2.10
C GLY A 226 -23.20 -2.69 2.84
N ASP A 227 -22.86 -2.51 4.12
CA ASP A 227 -23.56 -1.53 4.99
C ASP A 227 -22.63 -0.51 5.68
N ILE A 228 -23.14 0.71 5.87
CA ILE A 228 -22.48 1.81 6.62
C ILE A 228 -22.23 1.40 8.08
N TRP A 229 -23.14 0.64 8.67
CA TRP A 229 -23.00 0.13 10.04
C TRP A 229 -21.81 -0.83 10.19
N GLY A 230 -21.63 -1.75 9.24
CA GLY A 230 -20.48 -2.66 9.21
C GLY A 230 -19.15 -1.92 9.05
N LYS A 231 -19.14 -0.80 8.29
CA LYS A 231 -17.96 0.08 8.19
C LYS A 231 -17.64 0.74 9.53
N MET A 232 -18.66 1.24 10.24
CA MET A 232 -18.49 1.88 11.55
C MET A 232 -18.00 0.89 12.62
N GLN A 233 -18.58 -0.31 12.70
CA GLN A 233 -18.13 -1.35 13.63
C GLN A 233 -16.67 -1.74 13.38
N ARG A 234 -16.26 -1.86 12.12
CA ARG A 234 -14.87 -2.16 11.78
C ARG A 234 -13.93 -1.00 12.09
N ALA A 235 -14.37 0.25 11.87
CA ALA A 235 -13.60 1.42 12.29
C ALA A 235 -13.41 1.47 13.81
N LEU A 236 -14.46 1.16 14.58
CA LEU A 236 -14.39 1.06 16.04
C LEU A 236 -13.45 -0.06 16.52
N LEU A 237 -13.44 -1.21 15.84
CA LEU A 237 -12.53 -2.32 16.14
C LEU A 237 -11.05 -1.93 15.89
N ILE A 238 -10.78 -1.24 14.78
CA ILE A 238 -9.42 -0.75 14.47
C ILE A 238 -9.00 0.31 15.48
N TRP A 239 -9.91 1.22 15.86
CA TRP A 239 -9.66 2.23 16.87
C TRP A 239 -9.35 1.60 18.22
N SER A 240 -10.18 0.66 18.69
CA SER A 240 -10.01 0.03 20.00
C SER A 240 -8.71 -0.78 20.10
N GLY A 241 -8.24 -1.33 18.98
CA GLY A 241 -6.93 -1.97 18.86
C GLY A 241 -5.75 -1.01 18.67
N PHE A 242 -5.98 0.31 18.66
CA PHE A 242 -4.98 1.33 18.33
C PHE A 242 -4.23 1.09 17.00
N GLY A 243 -4.83 0.32 16.08
CA GLY A 243 -4.19 -0.09 14.83
C GLY A 243 -2.98 -1.01 14.99
N MET A 244 -2.81 -1.69 16.13
CA MET A 244 -1.70 -2.62 16.38
C MET A 244 -2.04 -4.05 15.96
N THR A 245 -1.11 -4.72 15.30
CA THR A 245 -1.19 -6.15 14.96
C THR A 245 -1.17 -7.06 16.18
N LEU A 246 -0.56 -6.66 17.31
CA LEU A 246 -0.65 -7.36 18.59
C LEU A 246 -2.10 -7.57 19.07
N THR A 247 -3.01 -6.67 18.68
CA THR A 247 -4.45 -6.76 19.03
C THR A 247 -5.26 -7.54 17.99
N GLY A 248 -4.59 -8.17 17.02
CA GLY A 248 -5.22 -8.91 15.93
C GLY A 248 -5.70 -8.04 14.77
N VAL A 249 -5.40 -6.72 14.79
CA VAL A 249 -5.77 -5.80 13.72
C VAL A 249 -4.68 -5.78 12.66
N GLN A 250 -4.85 -6.56 11.59
CA GLN A 250 -3.98 -6.50 10.42
C GLN A 250 -4.62 -5.63 9.34
N THR A 251 -4.06 -4.45 9.11
CA THR A 251 -4.47 -3.56 8.03
C THR A 251 -3.52 -3.70 6.85
N CYS A 252 -4.06 -4.08 5.69
CA CYS A 252 -3.33 -3.95 4.44
C CYS A 252 -3.67 -2.62 3.76
N GLY A 253 -2.65 -1.92 3.31
CA GLY A 253 -2.76 -0.74 2.47
C GLY A 253 -1.38 -0.17 2.20
N ASP A 254 -1.32 0.67 1.19
CA ASP A 254 -0.16 1.51 0.97
C ASP A 254 -0.26 2.77 1.84
N TYR A 255 0.83 3.12 2.51
CA TYR A 255 0.89 4.25 3.39
C TYR A 255 2.15 5.05 3.08
N MET A 256 2.00 6.13 2.29
CA MET A 256 3.06 7.07 1.86
C MET A 256 4.07 7.46 2.97
N PHE A 257 3.66 7.42 4.23
CA PHE A 257 4.59 7.37 5.36
C PHE A 257 4.05 6.52 6.53
N SER A 258 4.95 5.89 7.29
CA SER A 258 4.61 4.94 8.36
C SER A 258 4.17 5.63 9.66
N GLY A 259 2.99 5.27 10.16
CA GLY A 259 2.48 5.79 11.44
C GLY A 259 3.19 5.22 12.66
N HIS A 260 3.66 3.97 12.61
CA HIS A 260 4.43 3.36 13.70
C HIS A 260 5.74 4.12 13.92
N THR A 261 6.44 4.45 12.83
CA THR A 261 7.64 5.31 12.86
C THR A 261 7.34 6.67 13.48
N VAL A 262 6.23 7.32 13.10
CA VAL A 262 5.80 8.60 13.70
C VAL A 262 5.61 8.46 15.20
N VAL A 263 4.84 7.46 15.65
CA VAL A 263 4.51 7.27 17.08
C VAL A 263 5.78 7.00 17.90
N ILE A 264 6.60 6.05 17.46
CA ILE A 264 7.86 5.67 18.13
C ILE A 264 8.81 6.86 18.22
N THR A 265 9.00 7.58 17.12
CA THR A 265 9.90 8.75 17.05
C THR A 265 9.39 9.90 17.92
N LEU A 266 8.08 10.18 17.86
CA LEU A 266 7.49 11.26 18.63
C LEU A 266 7.56 10.97 20.13
N LEU A 267 7.23 9.74 20.55
CA LEU A 267 7.35 9.33 21.95
C LEU A 267 8.80 9.46 22.44
N ASN A 268 9.79 9.03 21.66
CA ASN A 268 11.20 9.21 22.00
C ASN A 268 11.58 10.70 22.20
N PHE A 269 11.14 11.59 21.31
CA PHE A 269 11.40 13.03 21.45
C PHE A 269 10.70 13.65 22.66
N PHE A 270 9.47 13.25 22.95
CA PHE A 270 8.78 13.70 24.16
C PHE A 270 9.46 13.19 25.44
N VAL A 271 9.89 11.93 25.47
CA VAL A 271 10.63 11.37 26.61
C VAL A 271 11.90 12.20 26.84
N THR A 272 12.68 12.47 25.80
CA THR A 272 13.96 13.20 25.93
C THR A 272 13.80 14.69 26.25
N GLU A 273 12.79 15.38 25.70
CA GLU A 273 12.56 16.81 25.95
C GLU A 273 12.08 17.07 27.39
N TYR A 274 11.12 16.27 27.89
CA TYR A 274 10.47 16.53 29.17
C TYR A 274 11.14 15.84 30.36
N THR A 275 12.24 15.10 30.17
CA THR A 275 13.03 14.51 31.26
C THR A 275 14.28 15.31 31.57
N PRO A 276 14.76 15.32 32.83
CA PRO A 276 15.97 16.05 33.20
C PRO A 276 17.21 15.48 32.48
N ARG A 277 18.18 16.35 32.16
CA ARG A 277 19.45 15.95 31.52
C ARG A 277 20.32 15.02 32.37
N SER A 278 20.03 14.84 33.67
CA SER A 278 20.74 13.88 34.51
C SER A 278 20.30 12.43 34.26
N TRP A 279 19.13 12.21 33.67
CA TRP A 279 18.54 10.89 33.45
C TRP A 279 19.01 10.26 32.13
N ASN A 280 20.33 10.24 31.92
CA ASN A 280 20.97 9.76 30.68
C ASN A 280 20.57 8.33 30.31
N LEU A 281 20.29 7.47 31.30
CA LEU A 281 19.86 6.09 31.07
C LEU A 281 18.51 6.04 30.34
N ILE A 282 17.54 6.84 30.77
CA ILE A 282 16.21 6.89 30.15
C ILE A 282 16.32 7.41 28.71
N HIS A 283 17.15 8.44 28.48
CA HIS A 283 17.41 8.96 27.13
C HIS A 283 18.08 7.91 26.24
N THR A 284 19.07 7.20 26.76
CA THR A 284 19.78 6.17 26.01
C THR A 284 18.82 5.05 25.62
N ILE A 285 18.02 4.56 26.58
CA ILE A 285 17.01 3.53 26.33
C ILE A 285 15.98 4.00 25.30
N SER A 286 15.50 5.25 25.39
CA SER A 286 14.49 5.75 24.45
C SER A 286 15.04 5.84 23.02
N TRP A 287 16.27 6.31 22.85
CA TRP A 287 16.94 6.38 21.54
C TRP A 287 17.24 4.99 20.96
N VAL A 288 17.67 4.06 21.81
CA VAL A 288 17.89 2.66 21.42
C VAL A 288 16.58 2.01 20.96
N LEU A 289 15.50 2.17 21.71
CA LEU A 289 14.17 1.66 21.32
C LEU A 289 13.66 2.31 20.03
N ASN A 290 13.92 3.60 19.81
CA ASN A 290 13.59 4.28 18.56
C ASN A 290 14.35 3.69 17.36
N LEU A 291 15.66 3.51 17.51
CA LEU A 291 16.52 2.95 16.46
C LEU A 291 16.12 1.51 16.11
N PHE A 292 15.98 0.65 17.11
CA PHE A 292 15.55 -0.74 16.90
C PHE A 292 14.12 -0.84 16.40
N GLY A 293 13.21 0.00 16.89
CA GLY A 293 11.83 0.07 16.39
C GLY A 293 11.78 0.39 14.89
N ILE A 294 12.55 1.39 14.44
CA ILE A 294 12.67 1.74 13.02
C ILE A 294 13.27 0.58 12.21
N PHE A 295 14.33 -0.05 12.71
CA PHE A 295 14.95 -1.21 12.07
C PHE A 295 13.96 -2.37 11.91
N PHE A 296 13.20 -2.69 12.95
CA PHE A 296 12.21 -3.77 12.92
C PHE A 296 11.04 -3.49 11.99
N ILE A 297 10.60 -2.22 11.85
CA ILE A 297 9.59 -1.83 10.86
C ILE A 297 10.11 -2.12 9.45
N LEU A 298 11.35 -1.75 9.15
CA LEU A 298 11.96 -2.00 7.84
C LEU A 298 12.13 -3.52 7.59
N ALA A 299 12.65 -4.26 8.57
CA ALA A 299 12.88 -5.71 8.46
C ALA A 299 11.60 -6.55 8.32
N ALA A 300 10.43 -6.00 8.70
CA ALA A 300 9.14 -6.65 8.51
C ALA A 300 8.65 -6.63 7.05
N HIS A 301 9.20 -5.72 6.22
CA HIS A 301 8.80 -5.48 4.82
C HIS A 301 7.32 -5.06 4.66
N GLU A 302 6.73 -4.47 5.70
CA GLU A 302 5.34 -3.96 5.65
C GLU A 302 5.26 -2.51 5.14
N HIS A 303 6.39 -1.80 5.10
CA HIS A 303 6.51 -0.42 4.65
C HIS A 303 7.70 -0.30 3.69
N TYR A 304 7.62 0.62 2.74
CA TYR A 304 8.79 1.02 1.97
C TYR A 304 9.78 1.77 2.87
N SER A 305 11.06 1.69 2.55
CA SER A 305 12.12 2.44 3.24
C SER A 305 11.89 3.95 3.15
N ILE A 306 11.34 4.42 2.02
CA ILE A 306 10.96 5.82 1.85
C ILE A 306 9.84 6.25 2.80
N ASP A 307 8.86 5.38 3.07
CA ASP A 307 7.76 5.66 3.99
C ASP A 307 8.28 5.91 5.40
N VAL A 308 9.29 5.14 5.80
CA VAL A 308 9.95 5.24 7.10
C VAL A 308 10.83 6.49 7.16
N PHE A 309 11.60 6.78 6.10
CA PHE A 309 12.45 7.97 6.04
C PHE A 309 11.62 9.27 6.08
N ILE A 310 10.57 9.37 5.27
CA ILE A 310 9.67 10.53 5.24
C ILE A 310 8.97 10.69 6.60
N ALA A 311 8.48 9.60 7.20
CA ALA A 311 7.88 9.64 8.53
C ALA A 311 8.83 10.21 9.59
N PHE A 312 10.07 9.73 9.62
CA PHE A 312 11.10 10.21 10.55
C PHE A 312 11.42 11.69 10.32
N TYR A 313 11.58 12.10 9.07
CA TYR A 313 11.87 13.49 8.70
C TYR A 313 10.74 14.45 9.10
N ILE A 314 9.49 14.16 8.72
CA ILE A 314 8.32 14.98 9.04
C ILE A 314 8.16 15.11 10.56
N THR A 315 8.27 13.99 11.29
CA THR A 315 8.13 13.97 12.76
C THR A 315 9.20 14.84 13.42
N THR A 316 10.46 14.70 13.01
CA THR A 316 11.58 15.49 13.56
C THR A 316 11.41 16.98 13.28
N ARG A 317 11.02 17.35 12.06
CA ARG A 317 10.83 18.77 11.70
C ARG A 317 9.64 19.39 12.40
N LEU A 318 8.50 18.69 12.45
CA LEU A 318 7.32 19.20 13.15
C LEU A 318 7.58 19.35 14.65
N PHE A 319 8.26 18.38 15.27
CA PHE A 319 8.63 18.47 16.67
C PHE A 319 9.52 19.69 16.94
N LEU A 320 10.57 19.87 16.14
CA LEU A 320 11.50 20.99 16.26
C LEU A 320 10.80 22.34 16.06
N TYR A 321 9.99 22.47 14.99
CA TYR A 321 9.28 23.71 14.69
C TYR A 321 8.25 24.05 15.77
N TYR A 322 7.53 23.05 16.27
CA TYR A 322 6.58 23.23 17.36
C TYR A 322 7.26 23.74 18.63
N HIS A 323 8.35 23.10 19.07
CA HIS A 323 9.04 23.50 20.30
C HIS A 323 9.80 24.82 20.12
N THR A 324 10.35 25.10 18.94
CA THR A 324 10.97 26.41 18.63
C THR A 324 9.94 27.53 18.73
N LEU A 325 8.73 27.34 18.19
CA LEU A 325 7.64 28.30 18.30
C LEU A 325 7.13 28.45 19.73
N ALA A 326 6.98 27.33 20.46
CA ALA A 326 6.51 27.35 21.84
C ALA A 326 7.51 28.00 22.81
N ASN A 327 8.82 27.85 22.56
CA ASN A 327 9.87 28.40 23.40
C ASN A 327 10.17 29.88 23.08
N THR A 328 9.81 30.35 21.87
CA THR A 328 10.07 31.74 21.44
C THR A 328 8.87 32.65 21.68
N ARG A 329 8.95 33.52 22.70
CA ARG A 329 7.88 34.44 23.12
C ARG A 329 7.40 35.40 22.01
N ALA A 330 8.28 35.78 21.09
CA ALA A 330 7.96 36.75 20.03
C ALA A 330 6.85 36.28 19.08
N PHE A 331 6.71 34.96 18.86
CA PHE A 331 5.71 34.41 17.95
C PHE A 331 4.35 34.17 18.62
N GLN A 332 4.29 34.05 19.94
CA GLN A 332 3.05 33.76 20.68
C GLN A 332 2.01 34.89 20.56
N HIS A 333 2.47 36.15 20.48
CA HIS A 333 1.59 37.31 20.35
C HIS A 333 1.39 37.79 18.90
N SER A 334 2.03 37.15 17.92
CA SER A 334 1.92 37.57 16.52
C SER A 334 0.59 37.17 15.90
N ARG A 335 -0.13 38.14 15.33
CA ARG A 335 -1.38 37.90 14.57
C ARG A 335 -1.17 36.96 13.39
N ARG A 336 0.02 36.96 12.77
CA ARG A 336 0.37 36.08 11.65
C ARG A 336 0.48 34.62 12.09
N ALA A 337 1.13 34.35 13.22
CA ALA A 337 1.26 32.98 13.74
C ALA A 337 -0.11 32.34 14.05
N ARG A 338 -1.07 33.13 14.55
CA ARG A 338 -2.44 32.67 14.82
C ARG A 338 -3.22 32.27 13.56
N ILE A 339 -2.97 32.94 12.43
CA ILE A 339 -3.63 32.65 11.15
C ILE A 339 -3.04 31.38 10.51
N TRP A 340 -1.71 31.26 10.50
CA TRP A 340 -1.02 30.14 9.86
C TRP A 340 -1.06 28.85 10.71
N PHE A 341 -1.13 28.97 12.04
CA PHE A 341 -1.13 27.85 12.97
C PHE A 341 -2.24 27.99 14.02
N PRO A 342 -3.52 27.87 13.62
CA PRO A 342 -4.66 28.10 14.52
C PRO A 342 -4.69 27.11 15.68
N MET A 343 -4.43 25.82 15.43
CA MET A 343 -4.37 24.77 16.45
C MET A 343 -3.25 25.00 17.47
N PHE A 344 -2.07 25.42 17.00
CA PHE A 344 -0.95 25.79 17.86
C PHE A 344 -1.32 26.97 18.76
N SER A 345 -1.87 28.04 18.18
CA SER A 345 -2.25 29.23 18.94
C SER A 345 -3.34 28.95 19.99
N PHE A 346 -4.27 28.04 19.70
CA PHE A 346 -5.30 27.64 20.65
C PHE A 346 -4.71 26.85 21.83
N PHE A 347 -3.83 25.88 21.54
CA PHE A 347 -3.25 25.03 22.58
C PHE A 347 -2.11 25.67 23.37
N GLU A 348 -1.40 26.68 22.86
CA GLU A 348 -0.29 27.33 23.58
C GLU A 348 -0.65 28.70 24.17
N CYS A 349 -1.93 29.11 24.15
CA CYS A 349 -2.37 30.45 24.57
C CYS A 349 -2.02 30.84 26.01
N ASN A 350 -1.96 29.85 26.92
CA ASN A 350 -1.75 30.05 28.36
C ASN A 350 -0.35 29.60 28.84
N VAL A 351 0.58 29.32 27.92
CA VAL A 351 1.92 28.80 28.25
C VAL A 351 2.96 29.83 27.86
N ASN A 352 3.71 30.36 28.82
CA ASN A 352 4.68 31.43 28.57
C ASN A 352 6.11 30.88 28.55
N GLY A 353 6.59 30.47 27.37
CA GLY A 353 7.96 30.01 27.15
C GLY A 353 8.21 28.54 27.53
N PRO A 354 9.49 28.16 27.76
CA PRO A 354 9.87 26.76 27.97
C PRO A 354 9.31 26.21 29.28
N VAL A 355 8.76 24.99 29.21
CA VAL A 355 8.18 24.30 30.37
C VAL A 355 9.32 23.70 31.21
N PRO A 356 9.40 24.00 32.52
CA PRO A 356 10.44 23.43 33.36
C PRO A 356 10.16 21.95 33.67
N ASN A 357 11.23 21.14 33.66
CA ASN A 357 11.17 19.70 33.95
C ASN A 357 11.05 19.46 35.46
N GLN A 358 9.87 19.77 36.02
CA GLN A 358 9.54 19.61 37.43
C GLN A 358 8.61 18.41 37.65
N TYR A 359 8.99 17.54 38.58
CA TYR A 359 8.26 16.31 38.89
C TYR A 359 7.63 16.41 40.27
N HIS A 360 6.37 16.00 40.40
CA HIS A 360 5.70 15.82 41.69
C HIS A 360 5.03 14.46 41.75
N TRP A 361 4.96 13.92 42.95
CA TRP A 361 4.23 12.68 43.18
C TRP A 361 2.72 13.00 43.24
N PRO A 362 1.88 12.40 42.38
CA PRO A 362 0.46 12.78 42.28
C PRO A 362 -0.41 12.25 43.43
N PHE A 363 0.08 11.29 44.22
CA PHE A 363 -0.63 10.73 45.37
C PHE A 363 -0.05 11.24 46.70
N SER A 364 -0.72 11.01 47.83
CA SER A 364 -0.09 11.21 49.14
C SER A 364 1.17 10.31 49.22
N LYS A 365 2.33 10.87 49.58
CA LYS A 365 3.62 10.15 49.58
C LYS A 365 3.45 8.74 50.20
N PRO A 366 3.78 7.64 49.49
CA PRO A 366 3.66 6.30 50.04
C PRO A 366 4.57 6.19 51.28
N ALA A 367 4.08 5.53 52.33
CA ALA A 367 4.76 5.45 53.63
C ALA A 367 6.22 4.96 53.52
N PHE A 368 6.50 4.08 52.56
CA PHE A 368 7.85 3.61 52.22
C PHE A 368 8.84 4.73 51.87
N MET A 369 8.40 5.80 51.20
CA MET A 369 9.26 6.92 50.82
C MET A 369 9.55 7.88 51.99
N LYS A 370 8.77 7.80 53.07
CA LYS A 370 9.08 8.50 54.34
C LYS A 370 10.13 7.75 55.16
N SER A 371 10.28 6.44 54.97
CA SER A 371 11.22 5.60 55.72
C SER A 371 12.66 5.66 55.20
N MET A 372 12.89 6.14 53.97
CA MET A 372 14.21 6.11 53.32
C MET A 372 14.95 7.45 53.35
N ILE A 373 14.27 8.53 53.75
CA ILE A 373 14.78 9.91 53.83
C ILE A 373 14.50 10.49 55.24
N GLY A 374 14.23 9.63 56.22
CA GLY A 374 14.13 9.99 57.63
C GLY A 374 15.50 10.00 58.28
#